data_AF-F9Y7T3-F1
#
_entry.id   AF-F9Y7T3-F1
#
_cell.length_a   1.000
_cell.length_b   1.000
_cell.length_c   1.000
_cell.angle_alpha   90.00
_cell.angle_beta   90.00
_cell.angle_gamma   90.00
#
_symmetry.space_group_name_H-M   'P 1'
#
loop_
_entity.id
_entity.type
_entity.pdbx_description
1 polymer ?
#
loop_
_entity_poly.entity_id
_entity_poly.type
_entity_poly.pdbx_seq_one_letter_code
_entity_poly.pdbx_strand_id
1 'polypeptide(L)'
;MAIIGASGSGKTRLLQHLIARGPGVTLPLPTAPQPALAALPQALPPSSLPGGRARLLAIEQIFATGARSILLDLPENDLDSYAIDRLCDLIGEARDRGASLVIATHHNRLISLCNHVLLLDAQPLRAAS
;
A
#
# COMPACT_ATOMS: atom_id res chain seq x y z
N MET A 1 -0.05 -8.25 2.29
CA MET A 1 1.10 -8.57 1.41
C MET A 1 1.96 -7.33 1.29
N ALA A 2 3.28 -7.46 1.44
CA ALA A 2 4.24 -6.38 1.20
C ALA A 2 4.86 -6.52 -0.19
N ILE A 3 5.12 -5.40 -0.86
CA ILE A 3 5.90 -5.31 -2.10
C ILE A 3 7.19 -4.55 -1.78
N ILE A 4 8.34 -5.21 -2.00
CA ILE A 4 9.67 -4.65 -1.72
C ILE A 4 10.49 -4.69 -3.02
N GLY A 5 11.36 -3.71 -3.28
CA GLY A 5 12.28 -3.73 -4.43
C GLY A 5 13.04 -2.40 -4.54
N ALA A 6 14.17 -2.31 -5.25
CA ALA A 6 14.96 -1.07 -5.28
C ALA A 6 14.15 0.21 -5.66
N SER A 7 14.55 1.39 -5.20
CA SER A 7 13.93 2.65 -5.65
C SER A 7 14.00 2.75 -7.18
N GLY A 8 12.86 3.02 -7.84
CA GLY A 8 12.77 2.97 -9.30
C GLY A 8 12.43 1.59 -9.90
N SER A 9 12.28 0.54 -9.09
CA SER A 9 11.90 -0.81 -9.57
C SER A 9 10.48 -0.92 -10.16
N GLY A 10 9.71 0.17 -10.14
CA GLY A 10 8.36 0.19 -10.68
C GLY A 10 7.26 -0.20 -9.68
N LYS A 11 7.51 -0.24 -8.37
CA LYS A 11 6.50 -0.51 -7.32
C LYS A 11 5.24 0.36 -7.48
N THR A 12 5.43 1.67 -7.60
CA THR A 12 4.35 2.64 -7.85
C THR A 12 3.61 2.36 -9.16
N ARG A 13 4.33 2.00 -10.24
CA ARG A 13 3.71 1.63 -11.52
C ARG A 13 2.91 0.34 -11.42
N LEU A 14 3.38 -0.64 -10.65
CA LEU A 14 2.69 -1.90 -10.40
C LEU A 14 1.42 -1.65 -9.56
N LEU A 15 1.49 -0.84 -8.51
CA LEU A 15 0.32 -0.43 -7.74
C LEU A 15 -0.68 0.34 -8.61
N GLN A 16 -0.22 1.33 -9.38
CA GLN A 16 -1.06 2.07 -10.33
C GLN A 16 -1.69 1.15 -11.38
N HIS A 17 -0.98 0.14 -11.86
CA HIS A 17 -1.51 -0.85 -12.80
C HIS A 17 -2.59 -1.74 -12.16
N LEU A 18 -2.41 -2.12 -10.89
CA LEU A 18 -3.43 -2.85 -10.12
C LEU A 18 -4.67 -1.98 -9.85
N ILE A 19 -4.48 -0.69 -9.57
CA ILE A 19 -5.58 0.29 -9.38
C ILE A 19 -6.33 0.50 -10.70
N ALA A 20 -5.59 0.76 -11.79
CA ALA A 20 -6.15 1.14 -13.09
C ALA A 20 -6.87 -0.01 -13.81
N ARG A 21 -6.51 -1.27 -13.53
CA ARG A 21 -7.17 -2.42 -14.16
C ARG A 21 -8.40 -2.91 -13.41
N GLY A 22 -8.68 -2.39 -12.22
CA GLY A 22 -9.76 -2.91 -11.41
C GLY A 22 -9.61 -4.43 -11.14
N PRO A 23 -10.62 -5.04 -10.53
CA PRO A 23 -10.55 -6.39 -9.99
C PRO A 23 -10.66 -7.44 -11.11
N GLY A 24 -9.52 -7.92 -11.60
CA GLY A 24 -9.50 -8.90 -12.72
C GLY A 24 -8.17 -9.56 -13.08
N VAL A 25 -7.12 -9.44 -12.26
CA VAL A 25 -5.94 -10.31 -12.45
C VAL A 25 -6.22 -11.66 -11.80
N THR A 26 -6.38 -12.69 -12.63
CA THR A 26 -6.71 -14.07 -12.24
C THR A 26 -5.58 -14.72 -11.43
N LEU A 27 -5.71 -14.66 -10.12
CA LEU A 27 -5.40 -15.76 -9.19
C LEU A 27 -6.77 -16.26 -8.67
N PRO A 28 -6.96 -17.54 -8.33
CA PRO A 28 -8.29 -18.14 -8.16
C PRO A 28 -9.22 -17.26 -7.30
N LEU A 29 -10.31 -16.79 -7.92
CA LEU A 29 -11.22 -15.78 -7.39
C LEU A 29 -12.03 -16.32 -6.21
N PRO A 30 -12.11 -15.62 -5.06
CA PRO A 30 -13.23 -15.79 -4.15
C PRO A 30 -14.48 -15.18 -4.79
N THR A 31 -15.55 -15.96 -4.88
CA THR A 31 -16.85 -15.67 -5.54
C THR A 31 -17.74 -14.66 -4.81
N ALA A 32 -17.16 -13.69 -4.10
CA ALA A 32 -17.87 -12.75 -3.23
C ALA A 32 -18.00 -11.35 -3.86
N PRO A 33 -19.04 -10.55 -3.52
CA PRO A 33 -19.16 -9.16 -3.95
C PRO A 33 -17.89 -8.39 -3.60
N GLN A 34 -17.31 -7.74 -4.62
CA GLN A 34 -16.01 -7.11 -4.49
C GLN A 34 -16.12 -5.89 -3.57
N PRO A 35 -15.32 -5.84 -2.50
CA PRO A 35 -15.34 -4.73 -1.56
C PRO A 35 -14.82 -3.45 -2.22
N ALA A 36 -15.25 -2.29 -1.72
CA ALA A 36 -14.71 -1.00 -2.12
C ALA A 36 -13.17 -1.01 -2.05
N LEU A 37 -12.52 -0.64 -3.16
CA LEU A 37 -11.06 -0.51 -3.24
C LEU A 37 -10.66 0.90 -2.80
N ALA A 38 -9.79 1.00 -1.81
CA ALA A 38 -9.21 2.27 -1.37
C ALA A 38 -7.69 2.28 -1.60
N ALA A 39 -7.14 3.40 -2.08
CA ALA A 39 -5.74 3.50 -2.44
C ALA A 39 -5.14 4.84 -1.99
N LEU A 40 -3.91 4.79 -1.46
CA LEU A 40 -3.11 5.97 -1.15
C LEU A 40 -1.86 6.01 -2.05
N PRO A 41 -1.77 6.95 -3.01
CA PRO A 41 -0.57 7.10 -3.83
C PRO A 41 0.58 7.75 -3.05
N GLN A 42 1.82 7.49 -3.49
CA GLN A 42 3.04 8.01 -2.87
C GLN A 42 3.04 9.54 -2.76
N ALA A 43 2.57 10.23 -3.80
CA ALA A 43 2.49 11.68 -3.88
C ALA A 43 1.09 12.16 -3.48
N LEU A 44 0.93 12.61 -2.24
CA LEU A 44 -0.19 13.45 -1.86
C LEU A 44 0.13 14.89 -2.30
N PRO A 45 -0.76 15.61 -2.99
CA PRO A 45 -0.57 17.05 -3.18
C PRO A 45 -0.42 17.71 -1.80
N PRO A 46 0.46 18.72 -1.66
CA PRO A 46 0.71 19.38 -0.38
C PRO A 46 -0.55 20.11 0.06
N SER A 47 -1.42 19.45 0.82
CA SER A 47 -2.44 20.11 1.60
C SER A 47 -1.74 20.81 2.77
N SER A 48 -2.30 21.93 3.20
CA SER A 48 -1.76 22.93 4.14
C SER A 48 -1.43 22.43 5.56
N LEU A 49 -1.33 21.12 5.79
CA LEU A 49 -0.84 20.50 7.02
C LEU A 49 0.63 20.05 6.87
N PRO A 50 1.42 20.02 7.96
CA PRO A 50 2.75 19.39 7.96
C PRO A 50 2.65 17.96 7.42
N GLY A 51 3.49 17.63 6.42
CA GLY A 51 3.32 16.47 5.52
C GLY A 51 3.00 15.13 6.19
N GLY A 52 3.57 14.85 7.36
CA GLY A 52 3.28 13.64 8.12
C GLY A 52 1.86 13.55 8.68
N ARG A 53 1.33 14.66 9.22
CA ARG A 53 -0.04 14.70 9.76
C ARG A 53 -1.10 14.62 8.67
N ALA A 54 -0.85 15.29 7.54
CA ALA A 54 -1.74 15.22 6.38
C ALA A 54 -1.82 13.79 5.84
N ARG A 55 -0.66 13.11 5.73
CA ARG A 55 -0.60 11.72 5.27
C ARG A 55 -1.27 10.77 6.25
N LEU A 56 -1.00 10.88 7.55
CA LEU A 56 -1.66 10.04 8.55
C LEU A 56 -3.18 10.21 8.51
N LEU A 57 -3.68 11.44 8.38
CA LEU A 57 -5.12 11.69 8.28
C LEU A 57 -5.72 11.04 7.02
N ALA A 58 -5.05 11.12 5.87
CA ALA A 58 -5.50 10.47 4.65
C ALA A 58 -5.52 8.93 4.77
N ILE A 59 -4.51 8.37 5.46
CA ILE A 59 -4.48 6.95 5.83
C ILE A 59 -5.70 6.63 6.70
N GLU A 60 -5.91 7.34 7.81
CA GLU A 60 -7.04 7.09 8.72
C GLU A 60 -8.40 7.17 8.01
N GLN A 61 -8.58 8.13 7.09
CA GLN A 61 -9.79 8.22 6.28
C GLN A 61 -10.01 6.99 5.40
N ILE A 62 -8.96 6.46 4.76
CA ILE A 62 -9.03 5.22 3.98
C ILE A 62 -9.47 4.06 4.87
N PHE A 63 -8.86 3.90 6.04
CA PHE A 63 -9.21 2.82 6.96
C PHE A 63 -10.64 2.97 7.53
N ALA A 64 -11.11 4.20 7.74
CA ALA A 64 -12.46 4.50 8.21
C ALA A 64 -13.55 4.14 7.19
N THR A 65 -13.23 4.05 5.89
CA THR A 65 -14.21 3.61 4.87
C THR A 65 -14.69 2.16 5.07
N GLY A 66 -13.95 1.34 5.83
CA GLY A 66 -14.23 -0.09 5.94
C GLY A 66 -13.93 -0.88 4.66
N ALA A 67 -13.14 -0.31 3.74
CA ALA A 67 -12.68 -0.99 2.54
C ALA A 67 -12.04 -2.35 2.89
N ARG A 68 -12.49 -3.43 2.24
CA ARG A 68 -11.87 -4.76 2.40
C ARG A 68 -10.74 -5.01 1.40
N SER A 69 -10.36 -4.02 0.60
CA SER A 69 -9.19 -4.05 -0.28
C SER A 69 -8.48 -2.71 -0.25
N ILE A 70 -7.24 -2.68 0.24
CA ILE A 70 -6.48 -1.46 0.51
C ILE A 70 -5.09 -1.56 -0.14
N LEU A 71 -4.72 -0.52 -0.90
CA LEU A 71 -3.42 -0.37 -1.56
C LEU A 71 -2.69 0.84 -0.97
N LEU A 72 -1.49 0.63 -0.42
CA LEU A 72 -0.67 1.69 0.19
C LEU A 72 0.70 1.75 -0.50
N ASP A 73 1.09 2.93 -1.00
CA ASP A 73 2.41 3.16 -1.61
C ASP A 73 3.28 4.06 -0.72
N LEU A 74 4.30 3.47 -0.09
CA LEU A 74 5.19 4.12 0.88
C LEU A 74 4.42 4.91 1.96
N PRO A 75 3.46 4.28 2.66
CA PRO A 75 2.64 4.96 3.67
C PRO A 75 3.45 5.51 4.84
N GLU A 76 4.67 5.00 5.07
CA GLU A 76 5.60 5.44 6.11
C GLU A 76 6.26 6.79 5.83
N ASN A 77 6.22 7.29 4.59
CA ASN A 77 6.94 8.52 4.23
C ASN A 77 6.45 9.69 5.08
N ASP A 78 7.38 10.55 5.50
CA ASP A 78 7.11 11.75 6.31
C ASP A 78 6.38 11.49 7.64
N LEU A 79 6.20 10.23 8.07
CA LEU A 79 5.63 9.88 9.37
C LEU A 79 6.72 9.84 10.45
N ASP A 80 6.40 10.39 11.62
CA ASP A 80 7.22 10.18 12.82
C ASP A 80 6.93 8.80 13.45
N SER A 81 7.72 8.42 14.45
CA SER A 81 7.59 7.10 15.10
C SER A 81 6.18 6.85 15.65
N TYR A 82 5.51 7.88 16.19
CA TYR A 82 4.16 7.76 16.73
C TYR A 82 3.14 7.50 15.62
N ALA A 83 3.25 8.22 14.51
CA ALA A 83 2.40 8.01 13.34
C ALA A 83 2.64 6.64 12.68
N ILE A 84 3.86 6.12 12.73
CA ILE A 84 4.17 4.75 12.29
C ILE A 84 3.49 3.70 13.18
N ASP A 85 3.51 3.90 14.50
CA ASP A 85 2.82 2.99 15.43
C ASP A 85 1.31 2.99 15.16
N ARG A 86 0.73 4.18 14.94
CA ARG A 86 -0.69 4.29 14.57
C ARG A 86 -1.01 3.59 13.24
N LEU A 87 -0.14 3.74 12.23
CA LEU A 87 -0.29 3.04 10.96
C LEU A 87 -0.24 1.50 11.14
N CYS A 88 0.63 1.00 12.01
CA CYS A 88 0.71 -0.43 12.33
C CYS A 88 -0.60 -0.93 12.96
N ASP A 89 -1.18 -0.16 13.89
CA ASP A 89 -2.46 -0.49 14.51
C ASP A 89 -3.59 -0.58 13.47
N LEU A 90 -3.69 0.42 12.59
CA LEU A 90 -4.71 0.46 11.53
C LEU A 90 -4.59 -0.75 10.59
N ILE A 91 -3.37 -1.13 10.22
CA ILE A 91 -3.10 -2.32 9.40
C ILE A 91 -3.54 -3.60 10.13
N GLY A 92 -3.22 -3.71 11.43
CA GLY A 92 -3.64 -4.83 12.27
C GLY A 92 -5.16 -4.94 12.36
N GLU A 93 -5.84 -3.84 12.66
CA GLU A 93 -7.30 -3.78 12.73
C GLU A 93 -7.95 -4.17 11.39
N ALA A 94 -7.44 -3.68 10.26
CA ALA A 94 -7.99 -4.03 8.95
C ALA A 94 -7.80 -5.51 8.61
N ARG A 95 -6.63 -6.07 8.94
CA ARG A 95 -6.36 -7.50 8.79
C ARG A 95 -7.33 -8.32 9.64
N ASP A 96 -7.55 -7.94 10.89
CA ASP A 96 -8.43 -8.67 11.81
C ASP A 96 -9.90 -8.60 11.38
N ARG A 97 -10.29 -7.55 10.65
CA ARG A 97 -11.59 -7.44 9.94
C ARG A 97 -11.67 -8.26 8.64
N GLY A 98 -10.59 -8.92 8.22
CA GLY A 98 -10.54 -9.70 6.98
C GLY A 98 -10.31 -8.88 5.71
N ALA A 99 -9.76 -7.65 5.82
CA ALA A 99 -9.37 -6.88 4.66
C ALA A 99 -8.11 -7.44 3.99
N SER A 100 -8.06 -7.35 2.66
CA SER A 100 -6.85 -7.60 1.87
C SER A 100 -6.04 -6.31 1.76
N LEU A 101 -4.76 -6.35 2.18
CA LEU A 101 -3.85 -5.22 2.10
C LEU A 101 -2.66 -5.53 1.21
N VAL A 102 -2.31 -4.59 0.34
CA VAL A 102 -1.07 -4.60 -0.44
C VAL A 102 -0.30 -3.32 -0.15
N ILE A 103 0.90 -3.46 0.39
CA ILE A 103 1.70 -2.34 0.90
C ILE A 103 3.04 -2.35 0.17
N ALA A 104 3.33 -1.34 -0.65
CA ALA A 104 4.68 -1.12 -1.16
C ALA A 104 5.49 -0.35 -0.11
N THR A 105 6.52 -0.98 0.45
CA THR A 105 7.25 -0.42 1.59
C THR A 105 8.66 -1.00 1.69
N HIS A 106 9.55 -0.25 2.33
CA HIS A 106 10.86 -0.73 2.79
C HIS A 106 10.95 -0.81 4.32
N HIS A 107 9.88 -0.47 5.02
CA HIS A 107 9.87 -0.33 6.46
C HIS A 107 9.66 -1.67 7.14
N ASN A 108 10.67 -2.13 7.89
CA ASN A 108 10.71 -3.46 8.52
C ASN A 108 9.47 -3.75 9.39
N ARG A 109 8.95 -2.76 10.13
CA ARG A 109 7.74 -2.95 10.95
C ARG A 109 6.52 -3.29 10.09
N LEU A 110 6.32 -2.59 8.97
CA LEU A 110 5.18 -2.84 8.07
C LEU A 110 5.31 -4.18 7.35
N ILE A 111 6.53 -4.54 6.96
CA ILE A 111 6.84 -5.85 6.36
C ILE A 111 6.53 -6.97 7.35
N SER A 112 6.88 -6.80 8.63
CA SER A 112 6.64 -7.81 9.68
C SER A 112 5.15 -8.10 9.93
N LEU A 113 4.27 -7.15 9.60
CA LEU A 113 2.82 -7.30 9.70
C LEU A 113 2.21 -8.05 8.50
N CYS A 114 2.99 -8.27 7.43
CA CYS A 114 2.52 -8.90 6.21
C CYS A 114 2.80 -10.40 6.18
N ASN A 115 1.78 -11.19 5.84
CA ASN A 115 1.88 -12.65 5.70
C ASN A 115 2.65 -13.09 4.45
N HIS A 116 2.75 -12.22 3.45
CA HIS A 116 3.41 -12.49 2.18
C HIS A 116 4.27 -11.30 1.79
N VAL A 117 5.43 -11.57 1.20
CA VAL A 117 6.37 -10.58 0.68
C VAL A 117 6.64 -10.90 -0.79
N LEU A 118 6.41 -9.91 -1.64
CA LEU A 118 6.70 -9.97 -3.07
C LEU A 118 7.92 -9.08 -3.35
N LEU A 119 9.01 -9.70 -3.80
CA LEU A 119 10.21 -8.99 -4.21
C LEU A 119 10.09 -8.61 -5.69
N LEU A 120 10.07 -7.30 -5.96
CA LEU A 120 10.10 -6.74 -7.30
C LEU A 120 11.56 -6.47 -7.68
N ASP A 121 12.17 -7.44 -8.35
CA ASP A 121 13.51 -7.30 -8.90
C ASP A 121 13.43 -6.72 -10.32
N ALA A 122 13.63 -5.41 -10.43
CA ALA A 122 13.73 -4.77 -11.73
C ALA A 122 15.19 -4.86 -12.18
N GLN A 123 15.50 -5.83 -13.05
CA GLN A 123 16.70 -5.73 -13.87
C GLN A 123 16.59 -4.40 -14.66
N PRO A 124 17.61 -3.52 -14.66
CA PRO A 124 17.60 -2.38 -15.56
C PRO A 124 17.45 -2.93 -16.99
N LEU A 125 16.48 -2.41 -17.74
CA LEU A 125 16.34 -2.69 -19.17
C LEU A 125 17.65 -2.30 -19.85
N ARG A 126 18.56 -3.26 -20.02
CA ARG A 126 19.72 -3.08 -20.90
C ARG A 126 19.18 -3.11 -22.31
N ALA A 127 19.27 -2.00 -23.01
CA ALA A 127 19.08 -1.99 -24.45
C ALA A 127 20.08 -3.01 -25.04
N ALA A 128 19.56 -4.01 -25.74
CA ALA A 128 20.39 -4.90 -26.55
C ALA A 128 21.02 -4.04 -27.65
N SER A 129 22.35 -4.07 -27.72
CA SER A 129 23.18 -3.40 -28.72
C SER A 129 22.94 -3.92 -30.13
#